data_AF-A0A7C1CNS8-F1
#
_entry.id   AF-A0A7C1CNS8-F1
#
_cell.length_a   1.000
_cell.length_b   1.000
_cell.length_c   1.000
_cell.angle_alpha   90.00
_cell.angle_beta   90.00
_cell.angle_gamma   90.00
#
_symmetry.space_group_name_H-M   'P 1'
#
loop_
_entity.id
_entity.type
_entity.pdbx_description
1 polymer ?
#
loop_
_entity_poly.entity_id
_entity_poly.type
_entity_poly.pdbx_seq_one_letter_code
_entity_poly.pdbx_strand_id
1 'polypeptide(L)'
;MDEAKRGDPAAAKKRLEFLGQFQLLSGTYEVLQLTDLYLRKRIVPAKMPDDAVHLAFASAYRIKFLCTWNFKHIANAFALHRLRELNEKQGLFTPQVCTPEELLGE
;
A
#
# COMPACT_ATOMS: atom_id res chain seq x y z
N MET A 1 -6.21 -8.26 -4.73
CA MET A 1 -7.12 -9.35 -4.30
C MET A 1 -6.38 -10.58 -3.76
N ASP A 2 -5.22 -10.94 -4.32
CA ASP A 2 -4.57 -12.22 -3.97
C ASP A 2 -4.04 -12.31 -2.54
N GLU A 3 -3.70 -11.18 -1.92
CA GLU A 3 -3.42 -11.12 -0.48
C GLU A 3 -4.60 -11.57 0.38
N ALA A 4 -5.81 -11.08 0.08
CA ALA A 4 -7.00 -11.39 0.87
C ALA A 4 -7.37 -12.89 0.85
N LYS A 5 -6.99 -13.61 -0.22
CA LYS A 5 -7.23 -15.04 -0.42
C LYS A 5 -6.33 -15.95 0.44
N ARG A 6 -5.24 -15.44 1.01
CA ARG A 6 -4.26 -16.23 1.78
C ARG A 6 -4.72 -16.49 3.21
N GLY A 7 -4.10 -17.48 3.86
CA GLY A 7 -4.33 -17.82 5.28
C GLY A 7 -5.49 -18.79 5.48
N ASP A 8 -6.16 -18.68 6.65
CA ASP A 8 -7.30 -19.53 6.99
C ASP A 8 -8.42 -19.44 5.93
N PRO A 9 -8.89 -20.57 5.36
CA PRO A 9 -9.88 -20.56 4.28
C PRO A 9 -11.22 -19.91 4.66
N ALA A 10 -11.70 -20.12 5.90
CA ALA A 10 -12.98 -19.56 6.34
C ALA A 10 -12.89 -18.04 6.51
N ALA A 11 -11.78 -17.54 7.07
CA ALA A 11 -11.51 -16.12 7.18
C ALA A 11 -11.27 -15.47 5.82
N ALA A 12 -10.59 -16.15 4.89
CA ALA A 12 -10.37 -15.68 3.52
C ALA A 12 -11.70 -15.51 2.78
N LYS A 13 -12.60 -16.49 2.89
CA LYS A 13 -13.96 -16.39 2.31
C LYS A 13 -14.69 -15.15 2.82
N LYS A 14 -14.73 -14.93 4.14
CA LYS A 14 -15.37 -13.75 4.76
C LYS A 14 -14.79 -12.43 4.23
N ARG A 15 -13.45 -12.33 4.11
CA ARG A 15 -12.79 -11.14 3.56
C ARG A 15 -13.17 -10.89 2.10
N LEU A 16 -13.18 -11.94 1.27
CA LEU A 16 -13.50 -11.80 -0.15
C LEU A 16 -14.96 -11.40 -0.39
N GLU A 17 -15.89 -11.98 0.37
CA GLU A 17 -17.31 -11.60 0.33
C GLU A 17 -17.50 -10.12 0.70
N PHE A 18 -16.86 -9.67 1.78
CA PHE A 18 -16.90 -8.26 2.18
C PHE A 18 -16.25 -7.33 1.15
N LEU A 19 -15.13 -7.74 0.52
CA LEU A 19 -14.44 -6.90 -0.47
C LEU A 19 -15.20 -6.79 -1.79
N GLY A 20 -16.06 -7.77 -2.12
CA GLY A 20 -16.80 -7.81 -3.38
C GLY A 20 -17.77 -6.65 -3.60
N GLN A 21 -18.11 -5.88 -2.56
CA GLN A 21 -18.98 -4.71 -2.65
C GLN A 21 -18.26 -3.43 -3.11
N PHE A 22 -16.91 -3.40 -3.07
CA PHE A 22 -16.14 -2.21 -3.42
C PHE A 22 -15.69 -2.23 -4.87
N GLN A 23 -15.60 -1.04 -5.46
CA GLN A 23 -15.04 -0.88 -6.80
C GLN A 23 -13.54 -1.23 -6.79
N LEU A 24 -13.12 -2.06 -7.75
CA LEU A 24 -11.72 -2.40 -7.93
C LEU A 24 -11.00 -1.33 -8.77
N LEU A 25 -9.92 -0.78 -8.23
CA LEU A 25 -9.02 0.09 -8.99
C LEU A 25 -8.16 -0.74 -9.94
N SER A 26 -7.96 -0.24 -11.16
CA SER A 26 -7.15 -0.92 -12.18
C SER A 26 -5.66 -0.79 -11.89
N GLY A 27 -4.89 -1.85 -12.14
CA GLY A 27 -3.42 -1.79 -12.13
C GLY A 27 -2.91 -1.08 -13.38
N THR A 28 -2.96 0.25 -13.40
CA THR A 28 -2.52 1.05 -14.55
C THR A 28 -1.02 0.98 -14.75
N TYR A 29 -0.55 1.43 -15.92
CA TYR A 29 0.88 1.53 -16.19
C TYR A 29 1.62 2.40 -15.16
N GLU A 30 0.98 3.48 -14.69
CA GLU A 30 1.52 4.34 -13.63
C GLU A 30 1.74 3.56 -12.32
N VAL A 31 0.77 2.74 -11.89
CA VAL A 31 0.91 1.90 -10.69
C VAL A 31 2.08 0.93 -10.84
N LEU A 32 2.23 0.30 -12.01
CA LEU A 32 3.33 -0.63 -12.26
C LEU A 32 4.69 0.09 -12.22
N GLN A 33 4.79 1.28 -12.82
CA GLN A 33 6.01 2.09 -12.78
C GLN A 33 6.38 2.51 -11.35
N LEU A 34 5.40 2.96 -10.56
CA LEU A 34 5.64 3.33 -9.16
C LEU A 34 6.03 2.12 -8.31
N THR A 35 5.40 0.97 -8.54
CA THR A 35 5.75 -0.28 -7.84
C THR A 35 7.23 -0.62 -8.06
N ASP A 36 7.66 -0.64 -9.32
CA ASP A 36 9.05 -0.95 -9.67
C ASP A 36 10.03 0.14 -9.18
N LEU A 37 9.65 1.41 -9.24
CA LEU A 37 10.43 2.51 -8.66
C LEU A 37 10.65 2.29 -7.15
N TYR A 38 9.59 1.98 -6.40
CA TYR A 38 9.66 1.78 -4.95
C TYR A 38 10.50 0.57 -4.56
N LEU A 39 10.45 -0.52 -5.34
CA LEU A 39 11.31 -1.69 -5.15
C LEU A 39 12.78 -1.35 -5.46
N ARG A 40 13.06 -0.70 -6.59
CA ARG A 40 14.43 -0.30 -6.99
C ARG A 40 15.06 0.66 -5.99
N LYS A 41 14.27 1.59 -5.44
CA LYS A 41 14.71 2.54 -4.40
C LYS A 41 14.69 1.95 -2.99
N ARG A 42 14.31 0.68 -2.84
CA ARG A 42 14.25 -0.06 -1.56
C ARG A 42 13.42 0.68 -0.50
N ILE A 43 12.31 1.29 -0.91
CA ILE A 43 11.33 1.87 0.01
C ILE A 43 10.82 0.76 0.92
N VAL A 44 10.39 -0.35 0.31
CA VAL A 44 10.09 -1.63 0.95
C VAL A 44 11.14 -2.68 0.55
N PRO A 45 11.23 -3.82 1.26
CA PRO A 45 12.14 -4.90 0.88
C PRO A 45 11.86 -5.41 -0.54
N ALA A 46 12.92 -5.60 -1.35
CA ALA A 46 12.78 -6.03 -2.75
C ALA A 46 12.07 -7.40 -2.94
N LYS A 47 12.04 -8.22 -1.89
CA LYS A 47 11.37 -9.53 -1.88
C LYS A 47 9.86 -9.44 -1.58
N MET A 48 9.36 -8.24 -1.27
CA MET A 48 7.96 -7.99 -0.92
C MET A 48 7.29 -7.06 -1.95
N PRO A 49 7.03 -7.54 -3.18
CA PRO A 49 6.39 -6.74 -4.22
C PRO A 49 4.99 -6.29 -3.83
N ASP A 50 4.23 -7.10 -3.08
CA ASP A 50 2.88 -6.76 -2.61
C ASP A 50 2.88 -5.47 -1.77
N ASP A 51 3.89 -5.28 -0.90
CA ASP A 51 4.01 -4.07 -0.07
C ASP A 51 4.26 -2.81 -0.92
N ALA A 52 5.03 -2.94 -2.00
CA ALA A 52 5.28 -1.84 -2.94
C ALA A 52 4.03 -1.48 -3.74
N VAL A 53 3.24 -2.50 -4.14
CA VAL A 53 1.99 -2.31 -4.89
C VAL A 53 1.00 -1.47 -4.08
N HIS A 54 0.85 -1.72 -2.78
CA HIS A 54 -0.05 -0.92 -1.93
C HIS A 54 0.32 0.57 -1.91
N LEU A 55 1.60 0.89 -1.73
CA LEU A 55 2.09 2.27 -1.77
C LEU A 55 1.91 2.89 -3.16
N ALA A 56 2.16 2.13 -4.22
CA ALA A 56 2.03 2.59 -5.61
C ALA A 56 0.59 2.94 -5.97
N PHE A 57 -0.38 2.11 -5.61
CA PHE A 57 -1.80 2.42 -5.77
C PHE A 57 -2.17 3.70 -5.03
N ALA A 58 -1.75 3.83 -3.77
CA ALA A 58 -2.08 4.98 -2.96
C ALA A 58 -1.46 6.29 -3.51
N SER A 59 -0.26 6.23 -4.07
CA SER A 59 0.36 7.35 -4.76
C SER A 59 -0.31 7.69 -6.10
N ALA A 60 -0.47 6.72 -7.00
CA ALA A 60 -1.04 6.95 -8.33
C ALA A 60 -2.48 7.48 -8.27
N TYR A 61 -3.31 6.87 -7.42
CA TYR A 61 -4.71 7.26 -7.25
C TYR A 61 -4.90 8.38 -6.23
N ARG A 62 -3.82 8.95 -5.68
CA ARG A 62 -3.84 10.05 -4.71
C ARG A 62 -4.71 9.74 -3.49
N ILE A 63 -4.66 8.51 -3.00
CA ILE A 63 -5.40 8.04 -1.83
C ILE A 63 -4.79 8.69 -0.59
N LYS A 64 -5.55 9.56 0.08
CA LYS A 64 -5.05 10.35 1.20
C LYS A 64 -4.50 9.51 2.36
N PHE A 65 -5.18 8.41 2.68
CA PHE A 65 -4.85 7.57 3.82
C PHE A 65 -4.70 6.11 3.38
N LEU A 66 -3.57 5.50 3.74
CA LEU A 66 -3.34 4.07 3.61
C LEU A 66 -3.23 3.47 5.01
N CYS A 67 -4.29 2.79 5.43
CA CYS A 67 -4.39 2.17 6.74
C CYS A 67 -3.76 0.77 6.73
N THR A 68 -2.87 0.45 7.68
CA THR A 68 -2.17 -0.85 7.69
C THR A 68 -1.77 -1.32 9.08
N TRP A 69 -1.74 -2.65 9.26
CA TRP A 69 -1.12 -3.33 10.39
C TRP A 69 0.31 -3.83 10.09
N ASN A 70 0.82 -3.61 8.87
CA ASN A 70 2.17 -4.03 8.50
C ASN A 70 3.22 -2.98 8.94
N PHE A 71 3.56 -3.00 10.23
CA PHE A 71 4.61 -2.15 10.82
C PHE A 71 6.02 -2.48 10.34
N LYS A 72 6.21 -3.69 9.80
CA LYS A 72 7.53 -4.18 9.44
C LYS A 72 8.02 -3.54 8.14
N HIS A 73 7.14 -3.42 7.14
CA HIS A 73 7.55 -3.00 5.80
C HIS A 73 6.83 -1.75 5.30
N ILE A 74 5.55 -1.55 5.64
CA ILE A 74 4.76 -0.42 5.13
C ILE A 74 4.76 0.72 6.15
N ALA A 75 4.26 0.49 7.37
CA ALA A 75 4.22 1.49 8.45
C ALA A 75 5.57 1.64 9.18
N ASN A 76 6.69 1.40 8.48
CA ASN A 76 8.02 1.62 9.03
C ASN A 76 8.42 3.10 8.84
N ALA A 77 8.72 3.81 9.93
CA ALA A 77 9.02 5.24 9.89
C ALA A 77 10.17 5.62 8.92
N PHE A 78 11.24 4.81 8.84
CA PHE A 78 12.34 5.05 7.91
C PHE A 78 11.95 4.79 6.45
N ALA A 79 11.13 3.77 6.19
CA ALA A 79 10.56 3.52 4.87
C ALA A 79 9.68 4.69 4.42
N LEU A 80 8.78 5.16 5.29
CA LEU A 80 7.88 6.28 5.02
C LEU A 80 8.63 7.60 4.81
N HIS A 81 9.69 7.85 5.57
CA HIS A 81 10.53 9.02 5.37
C HIS A 81 11.19 9.01 3.97
N ARG A 82 11.80 7.88 3.58
CA ARG A 82 12.39 7.73 2.24
C ARG A 82 11.35 7.83 1.12
N LEU A 83 10.15 7.30 1.36
CA LEU A 83 9.05 7.41 0.40
C LEU A 83 8.68 8.88 0.17
N ARG A 84 8.51 9.66 1.25
CA ARG A 84 8.21 11.10 1.17
C ARG A 84 9.28 11.85 0.39
N GLU A 85 10.55 11.66 0.73
CA GLU A 85 11.66 12.31 0.04
C GLU A 85 11.72 11.94 -1.45
N LEU A 86 11.52 10.67 -1.78
CA LEU A 86 11.53 10.20 -3.16
C LEU A 86 10.39 10.81 -3.96
N ASN A 87 9.17 10.76 -3.42
CA ASN A 87 7.98 11.24 -4.09
C ASN A 87 8.01 12.75 -4.27
N GLU A 88 8.44 13.50 -3.27
CA GLU A 88 8.63 14.95 -3.36
C GLU A 88 9.59 15.33 -4.49
N LYS A 89 10.75 14.65 -4.58
CA LYS A 89 11.73 14.86 -5.66
C LYS A 89 11.18 14.56 -7.06
N GLN A 90 10.16 13.71 -7.15
CA GLN A 90 9.54 13.29 -8.41
C GLN A 90 8.20 14.00 -8.68
N GLY A 91 7.74 14.91 -7.80
CA GLY A 91 6.44 15.55 -7.91
C GLY A 91 5.25 14.59 -7.73
N LEU A 92 5.46 13.45 -7.06
CA LEU A 92 4.45 12.41 -6.85
C LEU A 92 3.66 12.64 -5.56
N PHE A 93 2.41 12.15 -5.54
CA PHE A 93 1.60 12.17 -4.34
C PHE A 93 2.12 11.14 -3.32
N THR A 94 2.18 11.52 -2.04
CA THR A 94 2.54 10.61 -0.94
C THR A 94 1.35 10.40 -0.02
N PRO A 95 0.86 9.16 0.16
CA PRO A 95 -0.22 8.88 1.09
C PRO A 95 0.25 9.05 2.55
N GLN A 96 -0.66 9.43 3.43
CA GLN A 96 -0.46 9.27 4.86
C GLN A 96 -0.69 7.81 5.23
N VAL A 97 0.38 7.13 5.64
CA VAL A 97 0.28 5.76 6.17
C VAL A 97 0.01 5.85 7.67
N CYS A 98 -0.99 5.10 8.13
CA CYS A 98 -1.45 5.13 9.53
C CYS A 98 -1.95 3.75 9.97
N THR A 99 -2.04 3.55 11.29
CA THR A 99 -2.75 2.40 11.86
C THR A 99 -4.26 2.66 11.89
N PRO A 100 -5.10 1.61 12.05
CA PRO A 100 -6.53 1.83 12.21
C PRO A 100 -6.88 2.72 13.40
N GLU A 101 -6.16 2.61 14.50
CA GLU A 101 -6.36 3.46 15.68
C GLU A 101 -6.04 4.93 15.38
N GLU A 102 -4.91 5.19 14.71
CA GLU A 102 -4.55 6.56 14.29
C GLU A 102 -5.57 7.14 13.30
N LEU A 103 -6.18 6.31 12.45
CA LEU A 103 -7.16 6.76 11.46
C LEU A 103 -8.53 7.06 12.08
N LEU A 104 -8.98 6.23 13.02
CA LEU A 104 -10.29 6.40 13.65
C LEU A 104 -10.30 7.56 14.63
N GLY A 105 -9.16 7.86 15.26
CA GLY A 105 -9.03 8.89 16.27
C GLY A 105 -9.81 8.53 17.55
N GLU A 106 -9.31 9.02 18.69
CA GLU A 106 -10.13 9.27 19.87
C GLU A 106 -10.31 10.78 20.03
#